data_AF-A0A973EF59-F1
#
_entry.id   AF-A0A973EF59-F1
#
_cell.length_a   1.000
_cell.length_b   1.000
_cell.length_c   1.000
_cell.angle_alpha   90.00
_cell.angle_beta   90.00
_cell.angle_gamma   90.00
#
_symmetry.space_group_name_H-M   'P 1'
#
loop_
_entity.id
_entity.type
_entity.pdbx_description
1 polymer ?
#
loop_
_entity_poly.entity_id
_entity_poly.type
_entity_poly.pdbx_seq_one_letter_code
_entity_poly.pdbx_strand_id
1 'polypeptide(L)' 'EASYGLNEAAVIRLMRQELKPSSFRLWRARVSGRLTKHGKRRGRAVGRAYCPTQYKPR' A
#
# COMPACT_ATOMS: atom_id res chain seq x y z
N GLU A 1 6.05 -4.91 3.40
CA GLU A 1 7.50 -5.19 3.47
C GLU A 1 7.80 -6.27 4.52
N ALA A 2 7.23 -6.19 5.73
CA ALA A 2 7.48 -7.20 6.78
C ALA A 2 6.94 -8.63 6.49
N SER A 3 5.90 -8.81 5.68
CA SER A 3 5.23 -10.12 5.51
C SER A 3 5.93 -11.11 4.58
N TYR A 4 6.81 -10.64 3.68
CA TYR A 4 7.43 -11.48 2.64
C TYR A 4 8.94 -11.29 2.53
N GLY A 5 9.57 -10.54 3.43
CA GLY A 5 11.03 -10.32 3.44
C GLY A 5 11.60 -9.54 2.25
N LEU A 6 10.79 -9.16 1.26
CA LEU A 6 11.23 -8.43 0.08
C LEU A 6 11.26 -6.92 0.31
N ASN A 7 12.38 -6.31 -0.08
CA ASN A 7 12.49 -4.85 -0.16
C ASN A 7 11.74 -4.32 -1.40
N GLU A 8 11.47 -3.01 -1.43
CA GLU A 8 10.71 -2.38 -2.53
C GLU A 8 11.37 -2.61 -3.90
N ALA A 9 12.70 -2.51 -3.98
CA ALA A 9 13.42 -2.71 -5.22
C ALA A 9 13.24 -4.14 -5.78
N ALA A 10 13.29 -5.15 -4.91
CA ALA A 10 13.06 -6.54 -5.27
C ALA A 10 11.62 -6.78 -5.74
N VAL A 11 10.62 -6.18 -5.07
CA VAL A 11 9.22 -6.24 -5.52
C VAL A 11 9.02 -5.56 -6.87
N ILE A 12 9.64 -4.40 -7.11
CA ILE A 12 9.57 -3.71 -8.41
C ILE A 12 10.16 -4.58 -9.52
N ARG A 13 11.30 -5.23 -9.26
CA ARG A 13 11.95 -6.12 -10.23
C ARG A 13 11.07 -7.33 -10.54
N LEU A 14 10.53 -7.99 -9.51
CA LEU A 14 9.60 -9.10 -9.66
C LEU A 14 8.36 -8.70 -10.47
N MET A 15 7.69 -7.62 -10.09
CA MET A 15 6.46 -7.18 -10.76
C MET A 15 6.70 -6.74 -12.21
N ARG A 16 7.90 -6.26 -12.54
CA ARG A 16 8.27 -5.93 -13.93
C ARG A 16 8.49 -7.17 -14.79
N GLN A 17 8.88 -8.30 -14.20
CA GLN A 17 9.06 -9.58 -14.89
C GLN A 17 7.71 -10.30 -15.08
N GLU A 18 6.84 -10.25 -14.08
CA GLU A 18 5.58 -11.01 -14.07
C GLU A 18 4.42 -10.31 -14.79
N LEU A 19 4.39 -8.96 -14.79
CA LEU A 19 3.27 -8.21 -15.37
C LEU A 19 3.56 -7.74 -16.79
N LYS A 20 2.49 -7.69 -17.60
CA LYS A 20 2.51 -6.98 -18.89
C LYS A 20 2.90 -5.50 -18.70
N PRO A 21 3.59 -4.87 -19.66
CA PRO A 21 4.05 -3.48 -19.53
C PRO A 21 2.93 -2.47 -19.20
N SER A 22 1.74 -2.65 -19.78
CA SER A 22 0.56 -1.83 -19.46
C SER A 22 0.09 -1.99 -18.01
N SER A 23 -0.02 -3.22 -17.53
CA SER A 23 -0.38 -3.53 -16.13
C SER A 23 0.68 -3.06 -15.14
N PHE A 24 1.97 -3.18 -15.48
CA PHE A 24 3.05 -2.69 -14.64
C PHE A 24 2.98 -1.16 -14.45
N ARG A 25 2.70 -0.40 -15.51
CA ARG A 25 2.53 1.07 -15.41
C ARG A 25 1.38 1.46 -14.47
N LEU A 26 0.23 0.79 -14.61
CA LEU A 26 -0.92 1.00 -13.72
C LEU A 26 -0.60 0.62 -12.27
N TRP A 27 0.06 -0.52 -12.05
CA TRP A 27 0.51 -0.95 -10.73
C TRP A 27 1.47 0.07 -10.11
N ARG A 28 2.44 0.59 -10.89
CA ARG A 28 3.41 1.56 -10.40
C ARG A 28 2.74 2.88 -10.03
N ALA A 29 1.81 3.37 -10.83
CA ALA A 29 1.02 4.57 -10.51
C ALA A 29 0.27 4.41 -9.17
N ARG A 30 -0.33 3.23 -8.92
CA ARG A 30 -1.04 2.94 -7.67
C ARG A 30 -0.11 2.83 -6.46
N VAL A 31 1.05 2.18 -6.61
CA VAL A 31 1.98 1.93 -5.49
C VAL A 31 2.83 3.14 -5.14
N SER A 32 3.25 3.96 -6.12
CA SER A 32 4.08 5.15 -5.88
C SER A 32 3.37 6.22 -5.03
N GLY A 33 2.05 6.38 -5.17
CA GLY A 33 1.27 7.38 -4.44
C GLY A 33 0.83 6.97 -3.03
N ARG A 34 1.17 5.76 -2.57
CA ARG A 34 0.61 5.22 -1.32
C ARG A 34 1.38 5.74 -0.09
N LEU A 35 0.95 6.87 0.46
CA LEU A 35 1.51 7.47 1.69
C LEU A 35 1.45 6.54 2.91
N THR A 36 0.40 5.73 3.01
CA THR A 36 0.18 4.77 4.11
C THR A 36 0.88 3.42 3.89
N LYS A 37 1.73 3.28 2.87
CA LYS A 37 2.51 2.05 2.63
C LYS A 37 3.47 1.76 3.78
N HIS A 38 4.22 2.76 4.22
CA HIS A 38 5.25 2.59 5.24
C HIS A 38 4.60 2.68 6.62
N GLY A 39 4.69 1.61 7.42
CA GLY A 39 4.15 1.58 8.78
C GLY A 39 4.67 2.73 9.65
N LYS A 40 5.95 3.10 9.49
CA LYS A 40 6.58 4.23 10.18
C LYS A 40 5.97 5.60 9.84
N ARG A 41 5.35 5.75 8.66
CA ARG A 41 4.72 7.00 8.20
C ARG A 41 3.20 7.02 8.46
N ARG A 42 2.63 5.94 9.01
CA ARG A 42 1.20 5.90 9.35
C ARG A 42 0.97 6.68 10.64
N GLY A 43 0.14 7.72 10.59
CA GLY A 43 -0.39 8.34 11.80
C GLY A 43 -1.32 7.41 12.56
N ARG A 44 -1.51 7.66 13.86
CA ARG A 44 -2.35 6.85 14.78
C ARG A 44 -3.78 6.62 14.26
N ALA A 45 -4.32 7.55 13.47
CA ALA A 45 -5.66 7.48 12.89
C ALA A 45 -5.83 6.43 11.75
N VAL A 46 -4.73 5.89 11.21
CA VAL A 46 -4.76 4.89 10.12
C VAL A 46 -5.00 3.48 10.65
N GLY A 47 -4.80 3.24 11.95
CA GLY A 47 -5.04 1.95 12.61
C GLY A 47 -6.44 1.76 13.20
N ARG A 48 -7.39 2.65 12.91
CA ARG A 48 -8.76 2.55 13.45
C ARG A 48 -9.48 1.34 12.86
N ALA A 49 -10.13 0.56 13.71
CA ALA A 49 -10.99 -0.56 13.27
C ALA A 49 -12.29 -0.07 12.61
N TYR A 50 -12.74 1.14 12.96
CA TYR A 50 -14.04 1.69 12.56
C TYR A 50 -13.92 3.14 12.08
N CYS A 51 -14.87 3.58 11.24
CA CYS A 51 -14.96 4.97 10.79
C CYS A 51 -15.34 5.90 11.97
N PRO A 52 -14.77 7.12 12.11
CA PRO A 52 -15.15 8.05 13.17
C PRO A 52 -16.65 8.40 13.21
N THR A 53 -17.32 8.32 12.06
CA THR A 53 -18.76 8.60 11.89
C THR A 53 -19.64 7.35 11.88
N GLN A 54 -19.07 6.16 12.18
CA GLN A 54 -19.79 4.89 12.05
C GLN A 54 -20.99 4.76 13.00
N TYR A 55 -20.87 5.29 14.22
CA TYR A 55 -21.92 5.21 15.22
C TYR A 55 -22.77 6.48 15.17
N LYS A 56 -24.08 6.32 14.90
CA LYS A 56 -25.05 7.41 15.09
C LYS A 56 -25.19 7.66 16.60
N PRO A 57 -25.13 8.92 17.06
CA PRO A 57 -25.58 9.27 18.40
C PRO A 57 -27.02 8.77 18.56
N ARG A 58 -27.31 8.08 19.66
CA ARG A 58 -28.68 7.78 20.05
C ARG A 58 -29.36 9.04 20.55
#